data_AF-A0A1D6QKV1-F1
#
_entry.id   AF-A0A1D6QKV1-F1
#
_cell.length_a   1.000
_cell.length_b   1.000
_cell.length_c   1.000
_cell.angle_alpha   90.00
_cell.angle_beta   90.00
_cell.angle_gamma   90.00
#
_symmetry.space_group_name_H-M   'P 1'
#
loop_
_entity.id
_entity.type
_entity.pdbx_description
1 polymer ?
#
loop_
_entity_poly.entity_id
_entity_poly.type
_entity_poly.pdbx_seq_one_letter_code
_entity_poly.pdbx_strand_id
1 'polypeptide(L)'
;MATTAPASVEGFNCTANRTYPCQAYVLYRAGFAGVPLDLAAIGDLFAVSRFMVAHANNLSMTAALANGQPLLVPLQCGCPSWYPSSYAPMQYQIGSEDTYWIVSTTKLQNLTQY
;
A
#
# COMPACT_ATOMS: atom_id res chain seq x y z
N MET A 1 19.26 -15.55 2.76
CA MET A 1 18.59 -15.17 1.50
C MET A 1 17.15 -14.81 1.86
N ALA A 2 16.71 -13.57 1.61
CA ALA A 2 15.30 -13.21 1.81
C ALA A 2 14.51 -13.74 0.61
N THR A 3 13.59 -14.67 0.83
CA THR A 3 12.66 -15.14 -0.18
C THR A 3 11.80 -13.96 -0.65
N THR A 4 11.68 -13.77 -1.96
CA THR A 4 10.75 -12.80 -2.54
C THR A 4 9.35 -13.11 -2.02
N ALA A 5 8.72 -12.16 -1.33
CA ALA A 5 7.34 -12.31 -0.89
C ALA A 5 6.45 -12.50 -2.13
N PRO A 6 5.50 -13.44 -2.13
CA PRO A 6 4.57 -13.59 -3.24
C PRO A 6 3.73 -12.31 -3.36
N ALA A 7 3.64 -11.76 -4.57
CA ALA A 7 2.68 -10.70 -4.86
C ALA A 7 1.28 -11.33 -4.94
N SER A 8 0.29 -10.73 -4.25
CA SER A 8 -1.11 -11.17 -4.29
C SER A 8 -2.02 -9.96 -4.29
N VAL A 9 -3.00 -9.96 -5.21
CA VAL A 9 -4.14 -9.02 -5.23
C VAL A 9 -5.31 -9.50 -4.37
N GLU A 10 -5.29 -10.76 -3.93
CA GLU A 10 -6.35 -11.40 -3.11
C GLU A 10 -6.00 -11.42 -1.62
N GLY A 11 -4.82 -10.92 -1.26
CA GLY A 11 -4.27 -11.01 0.09
C GLY A 11 -3.57 -12.35 0.36
N PHE A 12 -3.25 -12.58 1.64
CA PHE A 12 -2.54 -13.77 2.11
C PHE A 12 -3.44 -14.57 3.06
N ASN A 13 -3.36 -15.90 3.00
CA ASN A 13 -4.14 -16.75 3.89
C ASN A 13 -3.88 -16.39 5.37
N CYS A 14 -4.97 -16.15 6.09
CA CYS A 14 -4.93 -15.87 7.51
C CYS A 14 -4.62 -17.16 8.27
N THR A 15 -3.55 -17.14 9.08
CA THR A 15 -3.33 -18.20 10.06
C THR A 15 -4.37 -18.08 11.16
N ALA A 16 -4.88 -19.22 11.65
CA ALA A 16 -5.75 -19.24 12.82
C ALA A 16 -5.14 -18.40 13.95
N ASN A 17 -5.96 -17.58 14.61
CA ASN A 17 -5.59 -16.65 15.69
C ASN A 17 -4.99 -15.28 15.29
N ARG A 18 -5.08 -14.86 14.02
CA ARG A 18 -4.77 -13.46 13.66
C ARG A 18 -5.97 -12.55 13.89
N THR A 19 -5.84 -11.67 14.87
CA THR A 19 -6.83 -10.65 15.22
C THR A 19 -6.67 -9.39 14.38
N TYR A 20 -7.77 -8.68 14.16
CA TYR A 20 -7.78 -7.30 13.66
C TYR A 20 -7.64 -6.32 14.85
N PRO A 21 -6.81 -5.26 14.76
CA PRO A 21 -5.93 -4.90 13.64
C PRO A 21 -4.57 -5.61 13.69
N CYS A 22 -4.06 -6.03 12.53
CA CYS A 22 -2.67 -6.45 12.34
C CYS A 22 -1.84 -5.35 11.66
N GLN A 23 -0.52 -5.42 11.79
CA GLN A 23 0.40 -4.50 11.10
C GLN A 23 1.00 -5.20 9.88
N ALA A 24 0.95 -4.52 8.74
CA ALA A 24 1.56 -4.98 7.49
C ALA A 24 2.27 -3.81 6.79
N TYR A 25 3.02 -4.14 5.75
CA TYR A 25 3.57 -3.16 4.82
C TYR A 25 3.16 -3.54 3.40
N VAL A 26 2.87 -2.54 2.58
CA VAL A 26 2.90 -2.71 1.12
C VAL A 26 4.22 -2.18 0.57
N LEU A 27 4.68 -2.83 -0.49
CA LEU A 27 5.82 -2.37 -1.26
C LEU A 27 5.30 -1.51 -2.41
N TYR A 28 5.40 -0.20 -2.27
CA TYR A 28 4.93 0.78 -3.24
C TYR A 28 6.12 1.41 -3.99
N ARG A 29 5.99 1.65 -5.29
CA ARG A 29 7.04 2.31 -6.08
C ARG A 29 6.69 3.76 -6.36
N ALA A 30 7.54 4.70 -5.94
CA ALA A 30 7.30 6.12 -6.15
C ALA A 30 7.35 6.51 -7.64
N GLY A 31 6.60 7.55 -8.04
CA GLY A 31 6.69 8.17 -9.37
C GLY A 31 5.92 7.50 -10.51
N PHE A 32 5.11 6.49 -10.21
CA PHE A 32 4.24 5.85 -11.20
C PHE A 32 2.86 6.51 -11.29
N ALA A 33 2.25 6.43 -12.48
CA ALA A 33 0.84 6.78 -12.73
C ALA A 33 0.41 8.20 -12.30
N GLY A 34 1.34 9.16 -12.35
CA GLY A 34 1.08 10.55 -11.98
C GLY A 34 1.01 10.81 -10.46
N VAL A 35 1.32 9.82 -9.61
CA VAL A 35 1.49 10.07 -8.18
C VAL A 35 2.80 10.86 -7.99
N PRO A 36 2.76 12.04 -7.35
CA PRO A 36 3.95 12.86 -7.11
C PRO A 36 5.07 12.08 -6.39
N LEU A 37 6.32 12.45 -6.66
CA LEU A 37 7.50 11.97 -5.94
C LEU A 37 7.60 12.62 -4.54
N ASP A 38 6.51 12.51 -3.78
CA ASP A 38 6.34 13.15 -2.47
C ASP A 38 5.78 12.15 -1.45
N LEU A 39 6.39 12.13 -0.26
CA LEU A 39 6.00 11.23 0.83
C LEU A 39 4.59 11.50 1.36
N ALA A 40 4.10 12.74 1.29
CA ALA A 40 2.75 13.06 1.73
C ALA A 40 1.72 12.56 0.73
N ALA A 41 1.93 12.76 -0.57
CA ALA A 41 1.04 12.23 -1.60
C ALA A 41 0.91 10.69 -1.55
N ILE A 42 2.01 9.98 -1.28
CA ILE A 42 1.99 8.53 -1.07
C ILE A 42 1.28 8.17 0.24
N GLY A 43 1.53 8.93 1.31
CA GLY A 43 0.84 8.75 2.59
C GLY A 43 -0.67 8.91 2.45
N ASP A 44 -1.12 9.97 1.79
CA ASP A 44 -2.53 10.27 1.54
C ASP A 44 -3.21 9.15 0.73
N LEU A 45 -2.52 8.59 -0.26
CA LEU A 45 -3.01 7.45 -1.04
C LEU A 45 -3.34 6.24 -0.15
N PHE A 46 -2.54 5.99 0.90
CA PHE A 46 -2.72 4.86 1.81
C PHE A 46 -3.33 5.24 3.17
N ALA A 47 -3.86 6.47 3.29
CA ALA A 47 -4.39 7.02 4.53
C ALA A 47 -3.41 6.92 5.73
N VAL A 48 -2.12 7.13 5.48
CA VAL A 48 -1.08 7.19 6.51
C VAL A 48 -0.31 8.50 6.45
N SER A 49 0.35 8.88 7.56
CA SER A 49 1.11 10.13 7.57
C SER A 49 2.44 10.02 6.81
N ARG A 50 2.92 11.14 6.26
CA ARG A 50 4.26 11.25 5.69
C ARG A 50 5.37 10.76 6.64
N PHE A 51 5.17 10.96 7.95
CA PHE A 51 6.10 10.52 8.98
C PHE A 51 6.16 9.00 9.04
N MET A 52 5.01 8.32 8.98
CA MET A 52 4.95 6.85 9.00
C MET A 52 5.69 6.25 7.80
N VAL A 53 5.53 6.83 6.60
CA VAL A 53 6.25 6.38 5.40
C VAL A 53 7.75 6.67 5.52
N ALA A 54 8.13 7.88 5.95
CA ALA A 54 9.54 8.26 6.13
C ALA A 54 10.24 7.34 7.15
N HIS A 55 9.60 7.12 8.30
CA HIS A 55 10.11 6.30 9.39
C HIS A 55 10.27 4.83 8.96
N ALA A 56 9.28 4.26 8.26
CA ALA A 56 9.33 2.89 7.75
C ALA A 56 10.48 2.65 6.75
N ASN A 57 10.96 3.69 6.09
CA ASN A 57 12.01 3.63 5.07
C ASN A 57 13.34 4.24 5.52
N ASN A 58 13.47 4.64 6.79
CA ASN A 58 14.63 5.35 7.32
C ASN A 58 15.03 6.60 6.50
N LEU A 59 14.01 7.36 6.07
CA LEU A 59 14.16 8.60 5.31
C LEU A 59 13.89 9.83 6.18
N SER A 60 14.45 10.97 5.79
CA SER A 60 13.99 12.28 6.30
C SER A 60 12.58 12.59 5.76
N MET A 61 11.79 13.36 6.51
CA MET A 61 10.48 13.86 6.05
C MET A 61 10.57 14.77 4.81
N THR A 62 11.76 15.29 4.52
CA THR A 62 12.06 16.14 3.35
C THR A 62 12.89 15.42 2.29
N ALA A 63 13.03 14.10 2.39
CA ALA A 63 13.79 13.33 1.42
C ALA A 63 13.15 13.42 0.02
N ALA A 64 13.96 13.73 -0.99
CA ALA A 64 13.54 13.66 -2.38
C ALA A 64 13.47 12.18 -2.82
N LEU A 65 12.31 11.76 -3.31
CA LEU A 65 12.13 10.40 -3.82
C LEU A 65 12.61 10.30 -5.28
N ALA A 66 13.25 9.18 -5.61
CA ALA A 66 13.59 8.86 -7.00
C ALA A 66 12.46 8.10 -7.69
N ASN A 67 12.34 8.26 -9.02
CA ASN A 67 11.37 7.49 -9.80
C ASN A 67 11.64 5.99 -9.70
N GLY A 68 10.60 5.20 -9.40
CA GLY A 68 10.68 3.75 -9.20
C GLY A 68 11.24 3.32 -7.84
N GLN A 69 11.58 4.25 -6.95
CA GLN A 69 12.11 3.93 -5.62
C GLN A 69 11.10 3.09 -4.83
N PRO A 70 11.47 1.90 -4.34
CA PRO A 70 10.60 1.09 -3.50
C PRO A 70 10.47 1.73 -2.11
N LEU A 71 9.24 1.78 -1.61
CA LEU A 71 8.90 2.27 -0.29
C LEU A 71 8.01 1.26 0.43
N LEU A 72 8.34 1.01 1.69
CA LEU A 72 7.46 0.31 2.62
C LEU A 72 6.43 1.31 3.14
N VAL A 73 5.15 1.07 2.86
CA VAL A 73 4.05 1.87 3.40
C VAL A 73 3.33 1.04 4.46
N PRO A 74 3.34 1.46 5.73
CA PRO A 74 2.68 0.72 6.80
C PRO A 74 1.17 0.75 6.59
N LEU A 75 0.50 -0.38 6.80
CA LEU A 75 -0.96 -0.50 6.74
C LEU A 75 -1.48 -1.23 7.98
N GLN A 76 -2.74 -0.94 8.31
CA GLN A 76 -3.51 -1.79 9.21
C GLN A 76 -4.19 -2.87 8.36
N CYS A 77 -3.88 -4.12 8.65
CA CYS A 77 -4.52 -5.27 8.03
C CYS A 77 -5.52 -5.93 8.97
N GLY A 78 -6.33 -6.83 8.43
CA GLY A 78 -7.27 -7.66 9.15
C GLY A 78 -7.49 -9.01 8.52
N CYS A 79 -7.99 -9.93 9.33
CA CYS A 79 -8.38 -11.28 8.94
C CYS A 79 -9.83 -11.47 9.41
N PRO A 80 -10.82 -11.04 8.62
CA PRO A 80 -12.21 -11.08 9.06
C PRO A 80 -12.68 -12.54 9.02
N SER A 81 -13.55 -12.93 9.96
CA SER A 81 -14.00 -14.34 10.07
C SER A 81 -14.74 -14.85 8.82
N TRP A 82 -15.28 -13.95 8.00
CA TRP A 82 -16.04 -14.27 6.79
C TRP A 82 -15.17 -14.38 5.52
N TYR A 83 -13.87 -14.05 5.58
CA TYR A 83 -12.96 -14.11 4.43
C TYR A 83 -11.61 -14.71 4.83
N PRO A 84 -11.12 -15.76 4.14
CA PRO A 84 -9.93 -16.48 4.58
C PRO A 84 -8.61 -15.72 4.36
N SER A 85 -8.64 -14.62 3.60
CA SER A 85 -7.46 -13.84 3.27
C SER A 85 -7.37 -12.54 4.05
N SER A 86 -6.14 -12.10 4.29
CA SER A 86 -5.86 -10.81 4.91
C SER A 86 -6.24 -9.68 3.95
N TYR A 87 -6.87 -8.63 4.46
CA TYR A 87 -7.12 -7.41 3.70
C TYR A 87 -6.69 -6.18 4.51
N ALA A 88 -6.44 -5.07 3.84
CA ALA A 88 -6.29 -3.77 4.46
C ALA A 88 -7.40 -2.86 3.94
N PRO A 89 -8.24 -2.26 4.81
CA PRO A 89 -9.25 -1.33 4.34
C PRO A 89 -8.56 -0.11 3.72
N MET A 90 -9.02 0.27 2.54
CA MET A 90 -8.52 1.43 1.82
C MET A 90 -9.70 2.28 1.34
N GLN A 91 -9.56 3.59 1.46
CA GLN A 91 -10.49 4.55 0.90
C GLN A 91 -9.76 5.34 -0.18
N TYR A 92 -10.34 5.40 -1.37
CA TYR A 92 -9.81 6.17 -2.49
C TYR A 92 -10.94 7.01 -3.08
N GLN A 93 -10.67 8.31 -3.24
CA GLN A 93 -11.62 9.22 -3.89
C GLN A 93 -11.43 9.14 -5.40
N ILE A 94 -12.41 8.55 -6.09
CA ILE A 94 -12.43 8.47 -7.56
C ILE A 94 -12.43 9.88 -8.15
N GLY A 95 -11.43 10.19 -8.98
CA GLY A 95 -11.32 11.43 -9.72
C GLY A 95 -11.93 11.36 -11.13
N SER A 96 -11.86 12.47 -11.86
CA SER A 96 -12.15 12.47 -13.30
C SER A 96 -11.13 11.59 -14.03
N GLU A 97 -11.56 10.85 -15.05
CA GLU A 97 -10.77 9.86 -15.81
C GLU A 97 -10.42 8.56 -15.06
N ASP A 98 -10.73 8.45 -13.77
CA ASP A 98 -10.50 7.21 -13.04
C ASP A 98 -11.53 6.14 -13.46
N THR A 99 -11.03 4.93 -13.68
CA THR A 99 -11.83 3.70 -13.72
C THR A 99 -11.31 2.77 -12.63
N TYR A 100 -12.11 1.80 -12.16
CA TYR A 100 -11.63 0.82 -11.19
C TYR A 100 -10.35 0.10 -11.66
N TRP A 101 -10.26 -0.18 -12.97
CA TRP A 101 -9.07 -0.76 -13.58
C TRP A 101 -7.85 0.16 -13.50
N ILE A 102 -7.98 1.45 -13.82
CA ILE A 102 -6.87 2.43 -13.71
C ILE A 102 -6.43 2.56 -12.26
N VAL A 103 -7.37 2.65 -11.32
CA VAL A 103 -7.05 2.78 -9.88
C VAL A 103 -6.32 1.54 -9.38
N SER A 104 -6.83 0.34 -9.65
CA SER A 104 -6.22 -0.92 -9.24
C SER A 104 -4.83 -1.13 -9.84
N THR A 105 -4.71 -1.00 -11.17
CA THR A 105 -3.50 -1.44 -11.88
C THR A 105 -2.41 -0.36 -11.94
N THR A 106 -2.79 0.92 -11.94
CA THR A 106 -1.83 2.03 -12.09
C THR A 106 -1.58 2.74 -10.77
N LYS A 107 -2.62 3.28 -10.12
CA LYS A 107 -2.47 4.05 -8.87
C LYS A 107 -2.03 3.17 -7.71
N LEU A 108 -2.66 2.00 -7.58
CA LEU A 108 -2.39 1.03 -6.52
C LEU A 108 -1.47 -0.10 -6.95
N GLN A 109 -0.92 -0.05 -8.17
CA GLN A 109 0.14 -0.95 -8.62
C GLN A 109 -0.17 -2.45 -8.45
N ASN A 110 -1.42 -2.85 -8.69
CA ASN A 110 -1.91 -4.20 -8.46
C ASN A 110 -1.84 -4.65 -6.98
N LEU A 111 -2.10 -3.73 -6.05
CA LEU A 111 -2.31 -4.05 -4.63
C LEU A 111 -3.78 -4.36 -4.30
N THR A 112 -4.70 -4.15 -5.24
CA THR A 112 -6.13 -4.48 -5.11
C THR A 112 -6.69 -4.96 -6.44
N GLN A 113 -7.83 -5.65 -6.40
CA GLN A 113 -8.67 -5.95 -7.56
C GLN A 113 -9.55 -4.74 -7.96
N TYR A 114 -10.17 -4.81 -9.15
CA TYR A 114 -11.09 -3.83 -9.71
C TYR A 114 -12.53 -4.37 -9.81
#